data_AF-A0A316KTX8-F1
#
_entry.id   AF-A0A316KTX8-F1
#
_cell.length_a   1.000
_cell.length_b   1.000
_cell.length_c   1.000
_cell.angle_alpha   90.00
_cell.angle_beta   90.00
_cell.angle_gamma   90.00
#
_symmetry.space_group_name_H-M   'P 1'
#
loop_
_entity.id
_entity.type
_entity.pdbx_description
1 polymer ?
#
loop_
_entity_poly.entity_id
_entity_poly.type
_entity_poly.pdbx_seq_one_letter_code
_entity_poly.pdbx_strand_id
1 'polypeptide(L)' 'MTGPTRSELWFRFLFSLAGLALLCVAVMVRGISNSAALIEVVGIAFAFFGGTAIWSAIKLWHSSN' A
#
# COMPACT_ATOMS: atom_id res chain seq x y z
N MET A 1 12.87 -22.31 6.55
CA MET A 1 12.19 -21.29 5.74
C MET A 1 12.61 -19.93 6.28
N THR A 2 13.48 -19.22 5.58
CA THR A 2 13.96 -17.89 5.99
C THR A 2 12.81 -16.91 5.86
N GLY A 3 12.31 -16.38 6.98
CA GLY A 3 11.34 -15.30 6.96
C GLY A 3 11.95 -14.02 6.37
N PRO A 4 11.12 -13.07 5.88
CA PRO A 4 11.62 -11.79 5.38
C PRO A 4 12.38 -11.05 6.47
N THR A 5 13.52 -10.44 6.10
CA THR A 5 14.32 -9.66 7.04
C THR A 5 13.59 -8.37 7.44
N ARG A 6 13.97 -7.78 8.59
CA ARG A 6 13.35 -6.52 9.07
C ARG A 6 13.52 -5.38 8.06
N SER A 7 14.65 -5.33 7.34
CA SER A 7 14.90 -4.32 6.31
C SER A 7 13.98 -4.47 5.10
N GLU A 8 13.73 -5.70 4.66
CA GLU A 8 12.77 -5.96 3.57
C GLU A 8 11.33 -5.60 3.96
N LEU A 9 10.95 -5.86 5.22
CA LEU A 9 9.64 -5.45 5.74
C LEU A 9 9.48 -3.93 5.77
N TRP A 10 10.50 -3.20 6.23
CA TRP A 10 10.51 -1.74 6.18
C TRP A 10 10.45 -1.19 4.76
N PHE A 11 11.22 -1.77 3.84
CA PHE A 11 11.17 -1.40 2.42
C PHE A 11 9.77 -1.59 1.85
N ARG A 12 9.17 -2.77 2.05
CA ARG A 12 7.80 -3.08 1.58
C ARG A 12 6.79 -2.13 2.19
N PHE A 13 6.90 -1.84 3.48
CA PHE A 13 6.01 -0.91 4.16
C PHE A 13 6.10 0.50 3.55
N LEU A 14 7.32 1.05 3.45
CA LEU A 14 7.55 2.40 2.95
C LEU A 14 7.18 2.54 1.47
N PHE A 15 7.50 1.54 0.65
CA PHE A 15 7.12 1.49 -0.76
C PHE A 15 5.59 1.49 -0.93
N SER A 16 4.89 0.70 -0.10
CA SER A 16 3.44 0.64 -0.13
C SER A 16 2.80 1.96 0.32
N LEU A 17 3.40 2.63 1.30
CA LEU A 17 2.97 3.95 1.76
C LEU A 17 3.16 5.01 0.68
N ALA A 18 4.29 4.98 -0.04
CA ALA A 18 4.53 5.84 -1.19
C ALA A 18 3.53 5.59 -2.32
N GLY A 19 3.21 4.32 -2.61
CA GLY A 19 2.19 3.95 -3.59
C GLY A 19 0.80 4.49 -3.24
N LEU A 20 0.39 4.39 -1.96
CA LEU A 20 -0.85 4.98 -1.46
C LEU A 20 -0.86 6.51 -1.55
N ALA A 21 0.24 7.16 -1.20
CA ALA A 21 0.36 8.61 -1.30
C ALA A 21 0.21 9.08 -2.75
N LEU A 22 0.90 8.43 -3.69
CA LEU A 22 0.78 8.71 -5.12
C LEU A 22 -0.62 8.42 -5.65
N LEU A 23 -1.28 7.36 -5.18
CA LEU A 23 -2.68 7.06 -5.52
C LEU A 23 -3.61 8.19 -5.06
N CYS A 24 -3.47 8.66 -3.82
CA CYS A 24 -4.24 9.80 -3.31
C CYS A 24 -3.99 11.06 -4.15
N VAL A 25 -2.73 11.39 -4.45
CA VAL A 25 -2.39 12.54 -5.30
C VAL A 25 -3.03 12.39 -6.69
N ALA A 26 -2.96 11.21 -7.30
CA ALA A 26 -3.56 10.94 -8.59
C ALA A 26 -5.08 11.16 -8.58
N VAL A 27 -5.77 10.67 -7.54
CA VAL A 27 -7.21 10.88 -7.36
C VAL A 27 -7.54 12.36 -7.13
N MET A 28 -6.72 13.10 -6.36
CA MET A 28 -6.93 14.54 -6.13
C MET A 28 -6.71 15.39 -7.38
N VAL A 29 -5.66 15.09 -8.16
CA VAL A 29 -5.30 15.87 -9.36
C VAL A 29 -6.21 15.54 -10.54
N ARG A 30 -6.53 14.26 -10.74
CA ARG A 30 -7.27 13.79 -11.92
C ARG A 30 -8.78 13.66 -11.67
N GLY A 31 -9.19 13.60 -10.41
CA GLY A 31 -10.55 13.27 -10.01
C GLY A 31 -10.89 11.81 -10.29
N ILE A 32 -11.94 11.32 -9.63
CA ILE A 32 -12.67 10.14 -10.08
C ILE A 32 -13.73 10.65 -11.06
N SER A 33 -13.38 10.67 -12.35
CA SER A 33 -14.41 10.70 -13.38
C SER A 33 -15.31 9.48 -13.17
N ASN A 34 -16.62 9.62 -13.41
CA ASN A 34 -17.67 8.58 -13.20
C ASN A 34 -17.50 7.30 -14.07
N SER A 35 -16.29 7.07 -14.56
CA SER A 35 -15.79 5.87 -15.19
C SER A 35 -15.63 4.76 -14.16
N ALA A 36 -16.49 3.73 -14.23
CA ALA A 36 -16.40 2.52 -13.42
C ALA A 36 -14.99 1.92 -13.40
N ALA A 37 -14.27 1.95 -14.52
CA ALA A 37 -12.90 1.46 -14.62
C ALA A 37 -11.92 2.17 -13.65
N LEU A 38 -12.09 3.48 -13.39
CA LEU A 38 -11.19 4.18 -12.46
C LEU A 38 -11.46 3.80 -11.01
N ILE A 39 -12.73 3.55 -10.66
CA ILE A 39 -13.14 3.09 -9.33
C ILE A 39 -12.53 1.73 -9.05
N GLU A 40 -12.60 0.81 -10.02
CA GLU A 40 -11.98 -0.52 -9.91
C GLU A 40 -10.45 -0.41 -9.72
N VAL A 41 -9.78 0.41 -10.53
CA VAL A 41 -8.32 0.58 -10.44
C VAL A 41 -7.91 1.19 -9.10
N VAL A 42 -8.60 2.24 -8.64
CA VAL A 42 -8.33 2.87 -7.35
C VAL A 42 -8.63 1.90 -6.20
N GLY A 43 -9.73 1.15 -6.28
CA GLY A 43 -10.11 0.15 -5.30
C GLY A 43 -9.07 -0.97 -5.18
N ILE A 44 -8.65 -1.55 -6.31
CA ILE A 44 -7.63 -2.60 -6.35
C ILE A 44 -6.28 -2.07 -5.89
N ALA A 45 -5.86 -0.89 -6.35
CA ALA A 45 -4.61 -0.28 -5.93
C ALA A 45 -4.62 0.00 -4.43
N PHE A 46 -5.71 0.55 -3.89
CA PHE A 46 -5.86 0.80 -2.46
C PHE A 46 -5.85 -0.49 -1.66
N ALA A 47 -6.55 -1.55 -2.11
CA ALA A 47 -6.55 -2.84 -1.45
C ALA A 47 -5.15 -3.48 -1.46
N PHE A 48 -4.43 -3.40 -2.59
CA PHE A 48 -3.10 -3.99 -2.73
C PHE A 48 -2.05 -3.25 -1.89
N PHE A 49 -1.95 -1.93 -2.03
CA PHE A 49 -1.00 -1.11 -1.27
C PHE A 49 -1.41 -0.96 0.20
N GLY A 50 -2.71 -0.83 0.49
CA GLY A 50 -3.22 -0.81 1.86
C GLY A 50 -3.01 -2.13 2.58
N GLY A 51 -3.39 -3.26 1.96
CA GLY A 51 -3.17 -4.59 2.53
C GLY A 51 -1.70 -4.88 2.77
N THR A 52 -0.83 -4.53 1.81
CA THR A 52 0.62 -4.73 1.96
C THR A 52 1.22 -3.83 3.05
N ALA A 53 0.76 -2.59 3.20
CA ALA A 53 1.19 -1.69 4.26
C ALA A 53 0.77 -2.22 5.63
N ILE A 54 -0.50 -2.60 5.81
CA ILE A 54 -1.03 -3.15 7.07
C ILE A 54 -0.28 -4.43 7.44
N TRP A 55 -0.12 -5.36 6.50
CA TRP A 55 0.58 -6.62 6.75
C TRP A 55 2.04 -6.40 7.17
N SER A 56 2.74 -5.49 6.49
CA SER A 56 4.12 -5.15 6.81
C SER A 56 4.24 -4.47 8.18
N ALA A 57 3.28 -3.60 8.54
CA ALA A 57 3.22 -2.95 9.84
C ALA A 57 2.99 -3.96 10.98
N ILE A 58 2.04 -4.90 10.81
CA ILE A 58 1.78 -5.96 11.79
C ILE A 58 3.02 -6.83 12.01
N LYS A 59 3.69 -7.22 10.92
CA LYS A 59 4.94 -8.01 10.97
C LYS A 59 6.08 -7.24 11.63
N LEU A 60 6.21 -5.94 11.37
CA LEU A 60 7.19 -5.08 12.04
C LEU A 60 6.93 -4.96 13.54
N TRP A 61 5.66 -4.79 13.93
CA TRP A 61 5.23 -4.73 15.32
C TRP A 61 5.56 -6.03 16.05
N HIS A 62 5.17 -7.18 15.48
CA HIS A 62 5.47 -8.50 16.04
C HIS A 62 6.96 -8.82 16.09
N SER A 63 7.77 -8.27 15.17
CA SER A 63 9.22 -8.45 15.22
C SER A 63 9.89 -7.59 16.31
N SER A 64 9.22 -6.54 16.80
CA SER A 64 9.77 -5.62 17.81
C SER A 64 9.47 -6.01 19.26
N ASN A 65 8.62 -7.01 19.46
CA ASN A 65 8.22 -7.55 20.78
C ASN A 65 8.78 -8.97 20.95
#